data_AF-H5X8P2-F1
#
_entry.id   AF-H5X8P2-F1
#
_cell.length_a   1.000
_cell.length_b   1.000
_cell.length_c   1.000
_cell.angle_alpha   90.00
_cell.angle_beta   90.00
_cell.angle_gamma   90.00
#
_symmetry.space_group_name_H-M   'P 1'
#
loop_
_entity.id
_entity.type
_entity.pdbx_description
1 polymer ?
#
loop_
_entity_poly.entity_id
_entity_poly.type
_entity_poly.pdbx_seq_one_letter_code
_entity_poly.pdbx_strand_id
1 'polypeptide(L)'
;MNVAQPNKWQRHRAARAMAHYASDAAELAEFLEMAGLTAEEGKFVPEDEPEPEHELPAARSEEPKVPPGELRRLANVLLASYGR
;
A
#
# COMPACT_ATOMS: atom_id res chain seq x y z
N MET A 1 7.19 12.96 17.94
CA MET A 1 6.51 12.39 16.76
C MET A 1 5.15 11.90 17.21
N ASN A 2 4.07 12.44 16.64
CA ASN A 2 2.71 12.01 16.98
C ASN A 2 2.36 10.84 16.03
N VAL A 3 2.40 9.60 16.53
CA VAL A 3 2.07 8.42 15.72
C VAL A 3 0.56 8.34 15.68
N ALA A 4 -0.03 8.59 14.51
CA ALA A 4 -1.48 8.50 14.33
C ALA A 4 -1.94 7.08 14.66
N GLN A 5 -2.96 6.96 15.53
CA GLN A 5 -3.51 5.67 15.89
C GLN A 5 -4.29 5.10 14.71
N PRO A 6 -4.18 3.78 14.44
CA PRO A 6 -4.87 3.16 13.32
C PRO A 6 -6.38 3.18 13.52
N ASN A 7 -7.11 3.53 12.46
CA ASN A 7 -8.58 3.60 12.48
C ASN A 7 -9.23 2.19 12.44
N LYS A 8 -10.54 2.12 12.70
CA LYS A 8 -11.28 0.84 12.78
C LYS A 8 -11.16 -0.01 11.51
N TRP A 9 -11.14 0.62 10.33
CA TRP A 9 -10.99 -0.08 9.05
C TRP A 9 -9.59 -0.62 8.79
N GLN A 10 -8.57 0.12 9.20
CA GLN A 10 -7.18 -0.34 9.14
C GLN A 10 -7.00 -1.55 10.06
N ARG A 11 -7.57 -1.50 11.27
CA ARG A 11 -7.55 -2.62 12.23
C ARG A 11 -8.31 -3.84 11.70
N HIS A 12 -9.50 -3.66 11.12
CA HIS A 12 -10.27 -4.74 10.48
C HIS A 12 -9.49 -5.43 9.34
N ARG A 13 -8.94 -4.62 8.42
CA ARG A 13 -8.15 -5.14 7.30
C ARG A 13 -6.90 -5.86 7.76
N ALA A 14 -6.20 -5.34 8.77
CA ALA A 14 -5.03 -6.00 9.34
C ALA A 14 -5.39 -7.36 9.94
N ALA A 15 -6.45 -7.43 10.76
CA ALA A 15 -6.91 -8.69 11.34
C ALA A 15 -7.32 -9.72 10.27
N ARG A 16 -8.00 -9.28 9.21
CA ARG A 16 -8.35 -10.15 8.07
C ARG A 16 -7.15 -10.64 7.28
N ALA A 17 -6.15 -9.78 7.06
CA ALA A 17 -4.92 -10.17 6.39
C ALA A 17 -4.16 -11.21 7.21
N MET A 18 -4.03 -11.02 8.53
CA MET A 18 -3.39 -12.00 9.41
C MET A 18 -4.12 -13.34 9.38
N ALA A 19 -5.46 -13.33 9.43
CA ALA A 19 -6.26 -14.56 9.32
C ALA A 19 -6.07 -15.30 7.99
N HIS A 20 -5.76 -14.57 6.90
CA HIS A 20 -5.49 -15.18 5.59
C HIS A 20 -4.09 -15.80 5.52
N TYR A 21 -3.10 -15.21 6.18
CA TYR A 21 -1.71 -15.68 6.13
C TYR A 21 -1.33 -16.67 7.22
N ALA A 22 -2.09 -16.76 8.30
CA ALA A 22 -1.88 -17.75 9.35
C ALA A 22 -2.21 -19.17 8.85
N SER A 23 -1.35 -20.12 9.21
CA SER A 23 -1.46 -21.54 8.88
C SER A 23 -2.43 -22.26 9.82
N ASP A 24 -2.51 -21.81 11.07
CA ASP A 24 -3.39 -22.36 12.09
C ASP A 24 -3.90 -21.30 13.09
N ALA A 25 -4.76 -21.75 14.01
CA ALA A 25 -5.40 -20.88 14.99
C ALA A 25 -4.43 -20.36 16.08
N ALA A 26 -3.35 -21.09 16.36
CA ALA A 26 -2.36 -20.67 17.36
C ALA A 26 -1.46 -19.57 16.77
N GLU A 27 -0.99 -19.74 15.54
CA GLU A 27 -0.23 -18.74 14.79
C GLU A 27 -1.05 -17.45 14.59
N LEU A 28 -2.35 -17.59 14.26
CA LEU A 28 -3.22 -16.43 14.17
C LEU A 28 -3.34 -15.66 15.50
N ALA A 29 -3.47 -16.38 16.62
CA ALA A 29 -3.57 -15.76 17.93
C ALA A 29 -2.30 -14.96 18.26
N GLU A 30 -1.13 -15.50 17.96
CA GLU A 30 0.17 -14.83 18.14
C GLU A 30 0.28 -13.57 17.27
N PHE A 31 -0.10 -13.64 15.98
CA PHE A 31 -0.08 -12.47 15.10
C PHE A 31 -1.01 -11.35 15.56
N LEU A 32 -2.21 -11.69 16.03
CA LEU A 32 -3.15 -10.71 16.55
C LEU A 32 -2.64 -10.08 17.85
N GLU A 33 -2.05 -10.87 18.75
CA GLU A 33 -1.45 -10.38 20.00
C GLU A 33 -0.30 -9.41 19.72
N MET A 34 0.64 -9.77 18.85
CA MET A 34 1.77 -8.91 18.47
C MET A 34 1.31 -7.57 17.87
N ALA A 35 0.19 -7.57 17.15
CA ALA A 35 -0.38 -6.38 16.53
C ALA A 35 -1.30 -5.58 17.45
N GLY A 36 -1.58 -6.04 18.67
CA GLY A 36 -2.57 -5.43 19.57
C GLY A 36 -3.99 -5.44 18.97
N LEU A 37 -4.31 -6.49 18.23
CA LEU A 37 -5.60 -6.73 17.58
C LEU A 37 -6.35 -7.86 18.27
N THR A 38 -7.65 -7.91 18.05
CA THR A 38 -8.53 -8.97 18.55
C THR A 38 -9.18 -9.73 17.40
N ALA A 39 -9.55 -10.99 17.63
CA ALA A 39 -10.25 -11.80 16.63
C ALA A 39 -11.59 -11.18 16.20
N GLU A 40 -12.26 -10.44 17.08
CA GLU A 40 -13.53 -9.76 16.78
C GLU A 40 -13.36 -8.68 15.70
N GLU A 41 -12.21 -8.02 15.65
CA GLU A 41 -11.93 -6.99 14.64
C GLU A 41 -11.84 -7.57 13.22
N GLY A 42 -11.48 -8.84 13.06
CA GLY A 42 -11.51 -9.51 11.75
C GLY A 42 -12.91 -9.98 11.34
N LYS A 43 -13.83 -10.16 12.30
CA LYS A 43 -15.19 -10.68 12.04
C LYS A 43 -16.15 -9.59 11.57
N PHE A 44 -16.15 -8.44 12.25
CA PHE A 44 -17.09 -7.37 11.99
C PHE A 44 -16.50 -6.36 10.99
N VAL A 45 -17.18 -6.21 9.85
CA VAL A 45 -16.89 -5.12 8.90
C VAL A 45 -17.39 -3.82 9.54
N PRO A 46 -16.54 -2.80 9.73
CA PRO A 46 -16.99 -1.53 10.32
C PRO A 46 -18.01 -0.83 9.42
N GLU A 47 -19.05 -0.24 10.01
CA GLU A 47 -20.18 0.38 9.25
C GLU A 47 -19.78 1.67 8.53
N ASP A 48 -18.94 2.49 9.14
CA ASP A 48 -18.48 3.76 8.57
C ASP A 48 -17.23 3.53 7.72
N GLU A 49 -17.39 3.33 6.41
CA GLU A 49 -16.26 3.38 5.47
C GLU A 49 -15.63 4.78 5.55
N PRO A 50 -14.37 4.92 6.01
CA PRO A 50 -13.73 6.21 6.06
C PRO A 50 -13.67 6.72 4.63
N GLU A 51 -14.17 7.93 4.40
CA GLU A 51 -13.90 8.62 3.14
C GLU A 51 -12.39 8.55 2.91
N PRO A 52 -11.94 8.04 1.75
CA PRO A 52 -10.51 7.92 1.50
C PRO A 52 -9.90 9.32 1.54
N GLU A 53 -9.12 9.60 2.58
CA GLU A 53 -8.31 10.83 2.71
C GLU A 53 -7.26 10.96 1.59
N HIS A 54 -7.20 10.00 0.67
CA HIS A 54 -6.48 10.15 -0.58
C HIS A 54 -7.28 11.04 -1.53
N GLU A 55 -7.04 12.34 -1.42
CA GLU A 55 -6.86 13.14 -2.63
C GLU A 55 -5.85 12.38 -3.50
N LEU A 56 -6.35 11.61 -4.47
CA LEU A 56 -5.52 11.15 -5.57
C LEU A 56 -4.80 12.41 -6.07
N PRO A 57 -3.45 12.46 -6.12
CA PRO A 57 -2.79 13.61 -6.72
C PRO A 57 -3.42 13.75 -8.10
N ALA A 58 -4.09 14.89 -8.32
CA ALA A 58 -4.80 15.18 -9.55
C ALA A 58 -3.96 14.63 -10.69
N ALA A 59 -4.53 13.66 -11.42
CA ALA A 59 -3.81 12.86 -12.39
C ALA A 59 -2.78 13.75 -13.08
N ARG A 60 -1.49 13.46 -12.89
CA ARG A 60 -0.41 14.17 -13.60
C ARG A 60 -0.58 13.82 -15.07
N SER A 61 -1.50 14.50 -15.74
CA SER A 61 -1.65 14.59 -17.18
C SER A 61 -0.69 15.65 -17.72
N GLU A 62 0.51 15.72 -17.15
CA GLU A 62 1.64 16.28 -17.85
C GLU A 62 2.34 15.10 -18.51
N GLU A 63 2.04 14.89 -19.79
CA GLU A 63 2.97 14.16 -20.65
C GLU A 63 4.38 14.70 -20.38
N PRO A 64 5.39 13.82 -20.21
CA PRO A 64 6.74 14.29 -19.96
C PRO A 64 7.19 15.13 -21.16
N LYS A 65 7.21 16.46 -21.00
CA LYS A 65 7.70 17.42 -21.99
C LYS A 65 9.22 17.33 -22.07
N VAL A 66 9.73 16.22 -22.60
CA VAL A 66 11.15 16.08 -22.87
C VAL A 66 11.44 16.77 -24.21
N PRO A 67 12.34 17.76 -24.27
CA PRO A 67 12.71 18.37 -25.52
C PRO A 67 13.33 17.31 -26.46
N PRO A 68 13.10 17.39 -27.78
CA PRO A 68 13.51 16.35 -28.72
C PRO A 68 15.03 16.09 -28.76
N GLY A 69 15.85 17.06 -28.33
CA GLY A 69 17.30 16.88 -28.18
C GLY A 69 17.69 15.97 -27.01
N GLU A 70 16.95 15.98 -25.92
CA GLU A 70 17.21 15.14 -24.74
C GLU A 70 16.74 13.70 -24.98
N LEU A 71 15.61 13.50 -25.67
CA LEU A 71 15.15 12.18 -26.09
C LEU A 71 16.18 11.46 -26.97
N ARG A 72 16.80 12.19 -27.92
CA ARG A 72 17.85 11.64 -28.78
C ARG A 72 19.10 11.25 -28.01
N ARG A 73 19.51 12.07 -27.03
CA ARG A 73 20.66 11.75 -26.17
C ARG A 73 20.38 10.50 -25.34
N LEU A 74 19.21 10.40 -24.72
CA LEU A 74 18.81 9.24 -23.94
C LEU A 74 18.77 7.96 -24.80
N ALA A 75 18.15 8.03 -25.98
CA ALA A 75 18.09 6.90 -26.90
C ALA A 75 19.49 6.40 -27.30
N ASN A 76 20.43 7.30 -27.58
CA ASN A 76 21.81 6.94 -27.92
C ASN A 76 22.56 6.30 -26.74
N VAL A 77 22.35 6.81 -25.52
CA VAL A 77 22.96 6.23 -24.31
C VAL A 77 22.44 4.82 -24.06
N LEU A 78 21.12 4.61 -24.17
CA LEU A 78 20.51 3.29 -23.99
C LEU A 78 21.00 2.31 -25.06
N LEU A 79 21.03 2.72 -26.33
CA LEU A 79 21.53 1.86 -27.40
C LEU A 79 23.00 1.45 -27.17
N ALA A 80 23.83 2.38 -26.69
CA ALA A 80 25.23 2.11 -26.35
C ALA A 80 25.40 1.18 -25.14
N SER A 81 24.46 1.19 -24.18
CA SER A 81 24.53 0.31 -23.00
C SER A 81 24.07 -1.11 -23.27
N TYR A 82 23.16 -1.33 -24.23
CA TYR A 82 22.61 -2.65 -24.57
C TYR A 82 23.24 -3.31 -25.80
N GLY A 83 24.11 -2.61 -26.53
CA GLY A 83 24.79 -3.10 -27.73
C GLY A 83 26.14 -3.81 -27.49
N ARG A 84 26.41 -4.31 -26.28
CA ARG A 84 27.59 -5.13 -25.97
C ARG A 84 27.22 -6.59 -25.75
#